data_AF-A0A4P6HPN3-F1
#
_entry.id   AF-A0A4P6HPN3-F1
#
_cell.length_a   1.000
_cell.length_b   1.000
_cell.length_c   1.000
_cell.angle_alpha   90.00
_cell.angle_beta   90.00
_cell.angle_gamma   90.00
#
_symmetry.space_group_name_H-M   'P 1'
#
loop_
_entity.id
_entity.type
_entity.pdbx_description
1 polymer ?
#
loop_
_entity_poly.entity_id
_entity_poly.type
_entity_poly.pdbx_seq_one_letter_code
_entity_poly.pdbx_strand_id
1 'polypeptide(L)'
;MREPQLLGSWLEAARARADAWKKALFTVLGVLVALNLFITPHHPHFTGEGLPGFWAVFSLGAAIAMVYVLKKIVYPVLARPEDDNGRP
;
A
#
# COMPACT_ATOMS: atom_id res chain seq x y z
N MET A 1 3.29 34.71 10.32
CA MET A 1 3.58 33.30 10.68
C MET A 1 4.78 32.86 9.87
N ARG A 2 5.87 32.42 10.49
CA ARG A 2 7.12 32.03 9.82
C ARG A 2 6.98 30.53 9.54
N GLU A 3 6.75 30.12 8.30
CA GLU A 3 6.74 28.70 7.95
C GLU A 3 8.06 28.05 8.42
N PRO A 4 8.04 26.80 8.90
CA PRO A 4 9.28 26.06 9.13
C PRO A 4 9.91 25.75 7.77
N GLN A 5 10.70 26.69 7.23
CA GLN A 5 11.45 26.58 5.97
C GLN A 5 12.28 25.30 5.89
N LEU A 6 12.62 24.73 7.04
CA LEU A 6 13.28 23.44 7.23
C LEU A 6 12.48 22.26 6.66
N LEU A 7 11.16 22.20 6.89
CA LEU A 7 10.32 21.11 6.40
C LEU A 7 10.08 21.22 4.89
N GLY A 8 9.84 22.44 4.40
CA GLY A 8 9.65 22.69 2.97
C GLY A 8 10.89 22.33 2.16
N SER A 9 12.06 22.84 2.57
CA SER A 9 13.33 22.54 1.90
C SER A 9 13.71 21.05 1.96
N TRP A 10 13.40 20.37 3.07
CA TRP A 10 13.58 18.93 3.18
C TRP A 10 12.65 18.13 2.26
N LEU A 11 11.36 18.50 2.17
CA LEU A 11 10.41 17.85 1.27
C LEU A 11 10.77 18.05 -0.20
N GLU A 12 11.25 19.24 -0.58
CA GLU A 12 11.74 19.48 -1.94
C GLU A 12 12.98 18.64 -2.27
N ALA A 13 13.93 18.54 -1.33
CA ALA A 13 15.10 17.67 -1.49
C ALA A 13 14.71 16.19 -1.56
N ALA A 14 13.71 15.75 -0.78
CA ALA A 14 13.17 14.40 -0.84
C ALA A 14 12.46 14.13 -2.17
N ARG A 15 11.69 15.11 -2.68
CA ARG A 15 11.01 15.03 -3.98
C ARG A 15 11.99 14.99 -5.14
N ALA A 16 13.06 15.78 -5.09
CA ALA A 16 14.14 15.73 -6.08
C ALA A 16 14.84 14.36 -6.13
N ARG A 17 14.77 13.59 -5.03
CA ARG A 17 15.34 12.25 -4.89
C ARG A 17 14.26 11.15 -4.90
N ALA A 18 13.08 11.42 -5.42
CA ALA A 18 11.95 10.47 -5.40
C ALA A 18 12.31 9.11 -5.98
N ASP A 19 13.10 9.07 -7.07
CA ASP A 19 13.55 7.80 -7.66
C ASP A 19 14.51 7.02 -6.76
N ALA A 20 15.37 7.70 -6.01
CA ALA A 20 16.25 7.06 -5.04
C ALA A 20 15.46 6.48 -3.87
N TRP A 21 14.47 7.23 -3.36
CA TRP A 21 13.54 6.75 -2.32
C TRP A 21 12.71 5.56 -2.79
N LYS A 22 12.23 5.61 -4.04
CA LYS A 22 11.52 4.50 -4.67
C LYS A 22 12.40 3.25 -4.75
N LYS A 23 13.64 3.39 -5.23
CA LYS A 23 14.60 2.28 -5.26
C LYS A 23 14.87 1.74 -3.86
N ALA A 24 15.15 2.60 -2.89
CA ALA A 24 15.39 2.22 -1.50
C ALA A 24 14.20 1.44 -0.91
N LEU A 25 12.96 1.91 -1.14
CA LEU A 25 11.74 1.21 -0.73
C LEU A 25 11.69 -0.20 -1.32
N PHE A 26 11.89 -0.34 -2.64
CA PHE A 26 11.87 -1.66 -3.28
C PHE A 26 13.02 -2.56 -2.84
N THR A 27 14.19 -1.99 -2.55
CA THR A 27 15.31 -2.73 -1.96
C THR A 27 14.94 -3.28 -0.58
N VAL A 28 14.38 -2.45 0.30
CA VAL A 28 13.92 -2.88 1.63
C VAL A 28 12.84 -3.95 1.53
N LEU A 29 11.86 -3.76 0.64
CA LEU A 29 10.82 -4.76 0.39
C LEU A 29 11.42 -6.09 -0.11
N GLY A 30 12.38 -6.05 -1.03
CA GLY A 30 13.07 -7.24 -1.52
C GLY A 30 13.84 -7.96 -0.41
N VAL A 31 14.53 -7.22 0.46
CA VAL A 31 15.22 -7.77 1.63
C VAL A 31 14.23 -8.43 2.59
N LEU A 32 13.10 -7.78 2.88
CA LEU A 32 12.05 -8.36 3.74
C LEU A 32 11.49 -9.65 3.16
N VAL A 33 11.25 -9.70 1.84
CA VAL A 33 10.83 -10.94 1.16
C VAL A 33 11.89 -12.02 1.28
N ALA A 34 13.16 -11.68 1.09
CA ALA A 34 14.26 -12.64 1.23
C ALA A 34 14.36 -13.18 2.67
N LEU A 35 14.31 -12.30 3.68
CA LEU A 35 14.32 -12.68 5.10
C LEU A 35 13.14 -13.58 5.46
N ASN A 36 11.97 -13.34 4.87
CA ASN A 36 10.78 -14.16 5.06
C ASN A 36 10.93 -15.60 4.52
N LEU A 37 11.92 -15.89 3.67
CA LEU A 37 12.27 -17.26 3.27
C LEU A 37 13.06 -18.01 4.36
N PHE A 38 13.82 -17.28 5.18
CA PHE A 38 14.72 -17.86 6.18
C PHE A 38 14.16 -17.82 7.60
N ILE A 39 13.30 -16.85 7.90
CA ILE A 39 12.68 -16.65 9.22
C ILE A 39 11.25 -17.17 9.14
N THR A 40 11.04 -18.44 9.47
CA THR A 40 9.71 -19.06 9.53
C THR A 40 9.16 -19.09 10.96
N PRO A 41 7.83 -18.99 11.14
CA PRO A 41 7.22 -19.10 12.47
C PRO A 41 7.45 -20.49 13.08
N HIS A 42 7.91 -20.54 14.33
CA HIS A 42 8.17 -21.80 15.05
C HIS A 42 6.91 -22.61 15.40
N HIS A 43 5.72 -21.99 15.38
CA HIS A 43 4.44 -22.64 15.63
C HIS A 43 3.39 -22.20 14.60
N PRO A 44 3.20 -22.93 13.49
CA PRO A 44 2.12 -22.66 12.56
C PRO A 44 0.77 -23.04 13.19
N HIS A 45 -0.12 -22.06 13.35
CA HIS A 45 -1.51 -22.24 13.78
C HIS A 45 -2.46 -22.51 12.61
N PHE A 46 -2.07 -22.12 11.40
CA PHE A 46 -2.73 -22.46 10.13
C PHE A 46 -1.79 -23.27 9.24
N THR A 47 -2.34 -24.21 8.46
CA THR A 47 -1.58 -25.06 7.51
C THR A 47 -0.78 -24.27 6.46
N GLY A 48 -1.18 -23.03 6.17
CA GLY A 48 -0.47 -22.13 5.25
C GLY A 48 0.64 -21.29 5.89
N GLU A 49 0.69 -21.14 7.21
CA GLU A 49 1.62 -20.22 7.89
C GLU A 49 3.09 -20.69 7.86
N GLY A 50 3.31 -21.99 7.69
CA GLY A 50 4.65 -22.56 7.52
C GLY A 50 5.26 -22.30 6.14
N LEU A 51 4.46 -21.84 5.16
CA LEU A 51 4.95 -21.56 3.81
C LEU A 51 5.53 -20.14 3.76
N PRO A 52 6.83 -19.99 3.46
CA PRO A 52 7.42 -18.69 3.28
C PRO A 52 6.73 -17.96 2.11
N GLY A 53 6.26 -16.75 2.38
CA GLY A 53 5.54 -15.91 1.42
C GLY A 53 4.02 -16.06 1.43
N PHE A 54 3.44 -17.00 2.20
CA PHE A 54 1.98 -17.18 2.29
C PHE A 54 1.24 -15.89 2.64
N TRP A 55 1.68 -15.20 3.68
CA TRP A 55 1.07 -13.93 4.13
C TRP A 55 1.17 -12.81 3.09
N ALA A 56 2.26 -12.75 2.33
CA ALA A 56 2.44 -11.75 1.28
C ALA A 56 1.44 -11.99 0.13
N VAL A 57 1.27 -13.24 -0.30
CA VAL A 57 0.31 -13.61 -1.35
C VAL A 57 -1.13 -13.45 -0.86
N PHE A 58 -1.42 -13.90 0.37
CA PHE A 58 -2.74 -13.81 0.97
C PHE A 58 -3.19 -12.35 1.11
N SER A 59 -2.35 -11.50 1.70
CA SER A 59 -2.68 -10.08 1.89
C SER A 59 -2.80 -9.33 0.56
N LEU A 60 -1.95 -9.63 -0.44
CA LEU A 60 -2.08 -9.08 -1.78
C LEU A 60 -3.42 -9.48 -2.43
N GLY A 61 -3.77 -10.77 -2.36
CA GLY A 61 -5.04 -11.28 -2.87
C GLY A 61 -6.25 -10.64 -2.16
N ALA A 62 -6.21 -10.55 -0.83
CA ALA A 62 -7.25 -9.92 -0.03
C ALA A 62 -7.39 -8.42 -0.35
N ALA A 63 -6.29 -7.70 -0.55
CA ALA A 63 -6.30 -6.29 -0.94
C ALA A 63 -6.93 -6.09 -2.33
N ILE A 64 -6.58 -6.91 -3.32
CA ILE A 64 -7.19 -6.87 -4.66
C ILE A 64 -8.69 -7.17 -4.58
N ALA A 65 -9.07 -8.21 -3.83
CA ALA A 65 -10.47 -8.57 -3.62
C ALA A 65 -11.25 -7.41 -2.98
N MET A 66 -10.66 -6.75 -1.96
CA MET A 66 -11.26 -5.58 -1.31
C MET A 66 -11.46 -4.43 -2.30
N VAL A 67 -10.44 -4.08 -3.09
CA VAL A 67 -10.55 -3.01 -4.11
C VAL A 67 -11.66 -3.33 -5.12
N TYR A 68 -11.75 -4.59 -5.54
CA TYR A 68 -12.80 -5.03 -6.45
C TYR A 68 -14.19 -4.89 -5.83
N VAL A 69 -14.37 -5.38 -4.59
CA VAL A 69 -15.63 -5.24 -3.84
C VAL A 69 -16.02 -3.79 -3.68
N LEU A 70 -15.09 -2.93 -3.28
CA LEU A 70 -15.34 -1.50 -3.11
C LEU A 70 -15.78 -0.85 -4.42
N LYS A 71 -15.08 -1.14 -5.52
CA LYS A 71 -15.37 -0.52 -6.81
C LYS A 71 -16.63 -1.05 -7.48
N LYS A 72 -16.93 -2.33 -7.33
CA LYS A 72 -18.03 -2.99 -8.07
C LYS A 72 -19.32 -3.10 -7.29
N ILE A 73 -19.24 -3.20 -5.96
CA ILE A 73 -20.41 -3.41 -5.10
C ILE A 73 -20.69 -2.13 -4.33
N VAL A 74 -19.69 -1.61 -3.62
CA VAL A 74 -19.92 -0.47 -2.72
C VAL A 74 -20.11 0.84 -3.49
N TYR A 75 -19.29 1.12 -4.50
CA TYR A 75 -19.38 2.34 -5.27
C TYR A 75 -20.75 2.53 -5.93
N PRO A 76 -21.36 1.56 -6.64
CA PRO A 76 -22.71 1.75 -7.18
C PRO A 76 -23.80 1.95 -6.13
N VAL A 77 -23.66 1.35 -4.94
CA VAL A 77 -24.61 1.51 -3.84
C VAL A 77 -24.50 2.91 -3.21
N LEU A 78 -23.29 3.46 -3.13
CA LEU A 78 -23.03 4.78 -2.56
C LEU A 78 -23.09 5.92 -3.58
N ALA A 79 -22.96 5.60 -4.87
CA ALA A 79 -22.97 6.56 -5.96
C ALA A 79 -24.35 7.23 -6.00
N ARG A 80 -24.38 8.48 -5.52
CA ARG A 80 -25.49 9.36 -5.75
C ARG A 80 -25.34 10.00 -7.12
N PRO A 81 -26.43 10.28 -7.84
CA PRO A 81 -26.37 11.20 -8.97
C PRO A 81 -25.71 12.49 -8.47
N GLU A 82 -24.68 12.97 -9.18
CA GLU A 82 -24.16 14.30 -8.93
C GLU A 82 -25.32 15.27 -9.19
N ASP A 83 -25.62 16.13 -8.22
CA ASP A 83 -26.52 17.25 -8.45
C ASP A 83 -25.89 18.11 -9.55
N ASP A 84 -26.38 17.94 -10.78
CA ASP A 84 -26.15 18.89 -11.85
C ASP A 84 -26.71 20.22 -11.33
N ASN A 85 -25.82 21.20 -11.16
CA ASN A 85 -26.08 22.43 -10.43
C ASN A 85 -26.90 23.40 -11.30
N GLY A 86 -27.98 22.89 -11.91
CA GLY A 86 -29.00 23.60 -12.65
C GLY A 86 -28.48 24.52 -13.75
N ARG A 87 -27.32 24.21 -14.36
CA ARG A 87 -26.84 24.97 -15.51
C ARG A 87 -27.50 24.39 -16.77
N PRO A 88 -28.23 25.20 -17.55
CA PRO A 88 -28.86 24.75 -18.79
C PRO A 88 -27.84 24.26 -19.82
#